data_AF-A0A317Z3A9-F1
#
_entry.id   AF-A0A317Z3A9-F1
#
_cell.length_a   1.000
_cell.length_b   1.000
_cell.length_c   1.000
_cell.angle_alpha   90.00
_cell.angle_beta   90.00
_cell.angle_gamma   90.00
#
_symmetry.space_group_name_H-M   'P 1'
#
loop_
_entity.id
_entity.type
_entity.pdbx_description
1 polymer ?
#
loop_
_entity_poly.entity_id
_entity_poly.type
_entity_poly.pdbx_seq_one_letter_code
_entity_poly.pdbx_strand_id
1 'polypeptide(L)'
;AAGVIVNDQPLYQSIPLTEGETGLLTQWTMTEAERIGLLKIDFLGLRNLTIIHQIIKQVARDLKVDIDVEQIPFDDVHVFELLSRGDTTGIFQLESEGVRRVLQKLQPEHFEDIV
;
A
#
# COMPACT_ATOMS: atom_id res chain seq x y z
N ALA A 1 4.06 -9.02 -2.84
CA ALA A 1 4.13 -8.34 -4.15
C ALA A 1 4.14 -9.41 -5.22
N ALA A 2 3.33 -9.27 -6.25
CA ALA A 2 3.30 -10.18 -7.38
C ALA A 2 3.65 -9.38 -8.65
N GLY A 3 4.79 -9.69 -9.26
CA GLY A 3 5.12 -9.17 -10.58
C GLY A 3 4.35 -9.96 -11.63
N VAL A 4 3.61 -9.26 -12.47
CA VAL A 4 2.84 -9.83 -13.58
C VAL A 4 3.44 -9.35 -14.88
N ILE A 5 3.71 -10.28 -15.79
CA ILE A 5 4.18 -10.00 -17.14
C ILE A 5 2.99 -10.00 -18.09
N VAL A 6 2.89 -8.96 -18.90
CA VAL A 6 1.86 -8.80 -19.94
C VAL A 6 2.56 -8.70 -21.28
N ASN A 7 2.06 -9.45 -22.27
CA ASN A 7 2.57 -9.43 -23.63
C ASN A 7 1.41 -9.55 -24.61
N ASP A 8 1.57 -9.00 -25.81
CA ASP A 8 0.57 -9.05 -26.89
C ASP A 8 0.56 -10.39 -27.63
N GLN A 9 1.67 -11.13 -27.59
CA GLN A 9 1.82 -12.49 -28.10
C GLN A 9 1.92 -13.53 -26.96
N PRO A 10 1.61 -14.81 -27.23
CA PRO A 10 1.75 -15.87 -26.23
C PRO A 10 3.17 -15.96 -25.66
N LEU A 11 3.29 -15.88 -24.32
CA LEU A 11 4.58 -15.75 -23.62
C LEU A 11 5.57 -16.89 -23.91
N TYR A 12 5.09 -18.11 -24.14
CA TYR A 12 5.95 -19.27 -24.43
C TYR A 12 6.75 -19.14 -25.73
N GLN A 13 6.41 -18.18 -26.61
CA GLN A 13 7.15 -17.91 -27.84
C GLN A 13 8.43 -17.10 -27.56
N SER A 14 8.45 -16.31 -26.48
CA SER A 14 9.50 -15.34 -26.20
C SER A 14 10.27 -15.65 -24.91
N ILE A 15 9.66 -16.36 -23.96
CA ILE A 15 10.25 -16.68 -22.66
C ILE A 15 9.97 -18.12 -22.20
N PRO A 16 10.91 -18.74 -21.47
CA PRO A 16 10.67 -20.03 -20.83
C PRO A 16 9.69 -19.86 -19.66
N LEU A 17 8.65 -20.70 -19.65
CA LEU A 17 7.62 -20.73 -18.61
C LEU A 17 7.69 -22.02 -17.81
N THR A 18 7.18 -21.99 -16.59
CA THR A 18 6.97 -23.16 -15.74
C THR A 18 5.63 -23.07 -15.04
N GLU A 19 5.02 -24.20 -14.72
CA GLU A 19 3.85 -24.21 -13.84
C GLU A 19 4.31 -23.95 -12.40
N GLY A 20 3.64 -23.01 -11.73
CA GLY A 20 3.73 -22.77 -10.30
C GLY A 20 2.40 -23.10 -9.61
N GLU A 21 2.38 -23.04 -8.28
CA GLU A 21 1.19 -23.39 -7.48
C GLU A 21 -0.05 -22.52 -7.80
N THR A 22 0.17 -21.28 -8.22
CA THR A 22 -0.89 -20.28 -8.44
C THR A 22 -1.10 -19.92 -9.91
N GLY A 23 -0.36 -20.53 -10.83
CA GLY A 23 -0.43 -20.25 -12.26
C GLY A 23 0.92 -20.37 -12.98
N LEU A 24 0.96 -19.91 -14.22
CA LEU A 24 2.18 -19.90 -15.02
C LEU A 24 3.18 -18.85 -14.50
N LEU A 25 4.44 -19.26 -14.35
CA LEU A 25 5.55 -18.42 -13.92
C LEU A 25 6.58 -18.33 -15.04
N THR A 26 7.24 -17.18 -15.17
CA THR A 26 8.45 -17.06 -15.98
C THR A 26 9.63 -17.70 -15.24
N GLN A 27 10.50 -18.39 -15.97
CA GLN A 27 11.75 -18.92 -15.40
C GLN A 27 12.87 -17.87 -15.33
N TRP A 28 12.67 -16.71 -15.98
CA TRP A 28 13.61 -15.60 -15.93
C TRP A 28 13.36 -14.70 -14.73
N THR A 29 14.41 -14.03 -14.25
CA THR A 29 14.24 -13.02 -13.23
C THR A 29 13.62 -11.76 -13.84
N MET A 30 13.15 -10.88 -12.96
CA MET A 30 12.57 -9.60 -13.33
C MET A 30 13.47 -8.80 -14.29
N THR A 31 14.78 -8.77 -14.01
CA THR A 31 15.75 -7.97 -14.78
C THR A 31 15.89 -8.47 -16.22
N GLU A 32 15.89 -9.79 -16.43
CA GLU A 32 15.99 -10.33 -17.80
C GLU A 32 14.69 -10.12 -18.59
N ALA A 33 13.53 -10.25 -17.94
CA ALA A 33 12.24 -10.01 -18.59
C ALA A 33 12.09 -8.56 -19.07
N GLU A 34 12.50 -7.58 -18.25
CA GLU A 34 12.49 -6.17 -18.64
C GLU A 34 13.49 -5.86 -19.77
N ARG A 35 14.67 -6.48 -19.76
CA ARG A 35 15.70 -6.26 -20.79
C ARG A 35 15.26 -6.68 -22.19
N ILE A 36 14.36 -7.64 -22.31
CA ILE A 36 13.81 -8.05 -23.62
C ILE A 36 12.54 -7.29 -24.02
N GLY A 37 12.17 -6.26 -23.25
CA GLY A 37 11.07 -5.36 -23.57
C GLY A 37 9.69 -5.87 -23.15
N LEU A 38 9.60 -6.84 -22.24
CA LEU A 38 8.30 -7.28 -21.72
C LEU A 38 7.69 -6.23 -20.80
N LEU A 39 6.39 -6.01 -20.94
CA LEU A 39 5.64 -5.14 -20.04
C LEU A 39 5.45 -5.84 -18.70
N LYS A 40 5.84 -5.16 -17.63
CA LYS A 40 5.73 -5.65 -16.26
C LYS A 40 4.83 -4.73 -15.43
N ILE A 41 3.93 -5.33 -14.68
CA ILE A 41 3.01 -4.65 -13.76
C ILE A 41 3.16 -5.28 -12.38
N ASP A 42 3.36 -4.46 -11.35
CA ASP A 42 3.35 -4.94 -9.97
C ASP A 42 1.95 -4.88 -9.39
N PHE A 43 1.48 -6.04 -8.92
CA PHE A 43 0.31 -6.15 -8.06
C PHE A 43 0.77 -6.27 -6.61
N LEU A 44 0.62 -5.19 -5.87
CA LEU A 44 1.00 -5.12 -4.46
C LEU A 44 -0.21 -5.41 -3.59
N GLY A 45 -0.21 -6.56 -2.92
CA GLY A 45 -1.13 -6.84 -1.82
C GLY A 45 -0.72 -6.06 -0.58
N LEU A 46 -1.31 -4.89 -0.36
CA LEU A 46 -1.02 -4.05 0.80
C LEU A 46 -1.97 -4.36 1.95
N ARG A 47 -1.40 -4.81 3.08
CA ARG A 47 -2.19 -5.18 4.28
C ARG A 47 -2.95 -4.00 4.88
N ASN A 48 -2.40 -2.79 4.80
CA ASN A 48 -3.05 -1.57 5.32
C ASN A 48 -4.39 -1.29 4.61
N LEU A 49 -4.48 -1.51 3.29
CA LEU A 49 -5.73 -1.36 2.53
C LEU A 49 -6.80 -2.36 2.99
N THR A 50 -6.40 -3.61 3.26
CA THR A 50 -7.32 -4.61 3.83
C THR A 50 -7.83 -4.19 5.21
N ILE A 51 -6.96 -3.64 6.07
CA ILE A 51 -7.33 -3.15 7.40
C ILE A 51 -8.30 -1.96 7.28
N ILE A 52 -7.98 -0.96 6.45
CA ILE A 52 -8.84 0.20 6.21
C ILE A 52 -10.24 -0.23 5.73
N HIS A 53 -10.31 -1.15 4.75
CA HIS A 53 -11.57 -1.69 4.26
C HIS A 53 -12.40 -2.37 5.36
N GLN A 54 -11.75 -3.13 6.24
CA GLN A 54 -12.42 -3.77 7.37
C GLN A 54 -12.96 -2.75 8.37
N ILE A 55 -12.18 -1.71 8.67
CA ILE A 55 -12.57 -0.61 9.56
C ILE A 55 -13.80 0.12 9.00
N ILE A 56 -13.77 0.53 7.74
CA ILE A 56 -14.90 1.23 7.09
C ILE A 56 -16.17 0.38 7.15
N LYS A 57 -16.06 -0.91 6.80
CA LYS A 57 -17.18 -1.84 6.90
C LYS A 57 -17.71 -2.00 8.32
N GLN A 58 -16.83 -1.94 9.32
CA GLN A 58 -17.23 -2.04 10.72
C GLN A 58 -17.95 -0.76 11.17
N VAL A 59 -17.40 0.41 10.86
CA VAL A 59 -18.02 1.71 11.16
C VAL A 59 -19.41 1.83 10.53
N ALA A 60 -19.57 1.43 9.26
CA ALA A 60 -20.86 1.41 8.59
C ALA A 60 -21.89 0.49 9.27
N ARG A 61 -21.46 -0.66 9.79
CA ARG A 61 -22.35 -1.58 10.52
C ARG A 61 -22.73 -1.06 11.90
N ASP A 62 -21.75 -0.60 12.66
CA ASP A 62 -21.89 -0.34 14.09
C ASP A 62 -22.38 1.08 14.37
N LEU A 63 -21.88 2.07 13.62
CA LEU A 63 -22.18 3.49 13.80
C LEU A 63 -23.17 4.04 12.76
N LYS A 64 -23.50 3.25 11.72
CA LYS A 64 -24.36 3.68 10.59
C LYS A 64 -23.81 4.91 9.84
N VAL A 65 -22.48 5.07 9.87
CA VAL A 65 -21.76 6.11 9.14
C VAL A 65 -21.09 5.47 7.93
N ASP A 66 -21.36 6.01 6.74
CA ASP A 66 -20.65 5.62 5.52
C ASP A 66 -19.44 6.55 5.32
N ILE A 67 -18.26 5.97 5.12
CA ILE A 67 -17.01 6.71 4.97
C ILE A 67 -16.54 6.56 3.54
N ASP A 68 -16.50 7.67 2.80
CA ASP A 68 -15.80 7.75 1.53
C ASP A 68 -14.35 8.21 1.76
N VAL A 69 -13.40 7.31 1.50
CA VAL A 69 -11.96 7.55 1.71
C VAL A 69 -11.44 8.67 0.81
N GLU A 70 -12.00 8.82 -0.40
CA GLU A 70 -11.56 9.84 -1.36
C GLU A 70 -11.97 11.26 -0.94
N GLN A 71 -12.88 11.38 0.02
CA GLN A 71 -13.43 12.65 0.52
C GLN A 71 -12.90 13.02 1.92
N ILE A 72 -11.96 12.26 2.48
CA ILE A 72 -11.40 12.57 3.80
C ILE A 72 -10.55 13.84 3.69
N PRO A 73 -10.81 14.87 4.52
CA PRO A 73 -10.02 16.09 4.52
C PRO A 73 -8.62 15.86 5.07
N PHE A 74 -7.64 16.63 4.58
CA PHE A 74 -6.23 16.53 5.00
C PHE A 74 -5.83 17.50 6.13
N ASP A 75 -6.78 18.27 6.65
CA ASP A 75 -6.57 19.34 7.64
C ASP A 75 -7.26 19.08 9.00
N ASP A 76 -7.57 17.82 9.33
CA ASP A 76 -8.20 17.48 10.62
C ASP A 76 -7.21 17.66 11.79
N VAL A 77 -7.45 18.71 12.58
CA VAL A 77 -6.68 19.07 13.77
C VAL A 77 -6.54 17.90 14.76
N HIS A 78 -7.58 17.07 14.93
CA HIS A 78 -7.52 15.95 15.88
C HIS A 78 -6.54 14.87 15.44
N VAL A 79 -6.35 14.69 14.13
CA VAL A 79 -5.35 13.77 13.58
C VAL A 79 -3.95 14.29 13.89
N PHE A 80 -3.69 15.57 13.65
CA PHE A 80 -2.39 16.19 13.94
C PHE A 80 -2.05 16.20 15.43
N GLU A 81 -3.03 16.45 16.31
CA GLU A 81 -2.85 16.34 17.75
C GLU A 81 -2.48 14.91 18.18
N LEU A 82 -3.11 13.89 17.59
CA LEU A 82 -2.80 12.49 17.84
C LEU A 82 -1.37 12.15 17.42
N LEU A 83 -0.96 12.60 16.23
CA LEU A 83 0.41 12.41 15.73
C LEU A 83 1.44 13.14 16.60
N SER A 84 1.14 14.38 17.00
CA SER A 84 1.96 15.21 17.88
C SER A 84 2.18 14.61 19.27
N ARG A 85 1.24 13.82 19.78
CA ARG A 85 1.42 13.03 21.02
C ARG A 85 2.27 11.77 20.81
N GLY A 86 2.50 11.36 19.57
CA GLY A 86 3.18 10.10 19.24
C GLY A 86 2.30 8.86 19.42
N ASP A 87 0.98 9.04 19.44
CA ASP A 87 -0.03 7.99 19.65
C ASP A 87 -0.27 7.16 18.36
N THR A 88 0.81 6.71 17.71
CA THR A 88 0.78 6.17 16.34
C THR A 88 0.69 4.65 16.25
N THR A 89 0.30 3.97 17.32
CA THR A 89 0.17 2.51 17.32
C THR A 89 -0.87 2.06 16.29
N GLY A 90 -0.49 1.20 15.34
CA GLY A 90 -1.36 0.75 14.25
C GLY A 90 -1.53 1.76 13.10
N ILE A 91 -0.82 2.90 13.12
CA ILE A 91 -0.80 3.85 12.00
C ILE A 91 0.33 3.49 11.05
N PHE A 92 -0.03 3.15 9.81
CA PHE A 92 0.91 2.70 8.78
C PHE A 92 2.11 3.66 8.64
N GLN A 93 3.33 3.10 8.54
CA GLN A 93 4.63 3.81 8.48
C GLN A 93 5.05 4.61 9.72
N LEU A 94 4.12 4.98 10.62
CA LEU A 94 4.40 5.87 11.74
C LEU A 94 4.61 5.15 13.08
N GLU A 95 4.62 3.82 13.09
CA GLU A 95 4.62 3.04 14.34
C GLU A 95 5.98 2.98 15.06
N SER A 96 7.10 3.17 14.34
CA SER A 96 8.44 2.95 14.91
C SER A 96 8.77 3.97 16.00
N GLU A 97 9.55 3.56 17.03
CA GLU A 97 9.94 4.47 18.11
C GLU A 97 10.68 5.73 17.61
N GLY A 98 11.53 5.56 16.57
CA GLY A 98 12.25 6.67 15.96
C GLY A 98 11.29 7.69 15.35
N VAL A 99 10.32 7.24 14.57
CA VAL A 99 9.32 8.10 13.94
C VAL A 99 8.43 8.78 14.99
N ARG A 100 7.99 8.05 16.02
CA ARG A 100 7.21 8.65 17.13
C ARG A 100 7.94 9.81 17.81
N ARG A 101 9.25 9.65 18.09
CA ARG A 101 10.06 10.71 18.67
C ARG A 101 10.22 11.91 17.74
N VAL A 102 10.28 11.68 16.43
CA VAL A 102 10.31 12.76 15.44
C VAL A 102 8.99 13.52 15.45
N LEU A 103 7.85 12.83 15.37
CA LEU A 103 6.52 13.45 15.40
C LEU A 103 6.30 14.28 16.67
N GLN A 104 6.68 13.76 17.83
CA GLN A 104 6.59 14.48 19.11
C GLN A 104 7.45 15.74 19.16
N LYS A 105 8.56 15.80 18.41
CA LYS A 105 9.41 16.99 18.34
C LYS A 105 8.96 17.96 17.26
N LEU A 106 8.49 17.43 16.14
CA LEU A 106 8.05 18.19 14.98
C LEU A 106 6.75 18.95 15.27
N GLN A 107 5.82 18.33 16.00
CA GLN A 107 4.46 18.85 16.22
C GLN A 107 3.80 19.19 14.88
N PRO A 108 3.52 18.19 14.01
CA PRO A 108 2.98 18.46 12.67
C PRO A 108 1.64 19.18 12.74
N GLU A 109 1.42 20.12 11.82
CA GLU A 109 0.18 20.90 11.69
C GLU A 109 -0.43 20.78 10.28
N HIS A 110 0.35 20.31 9.30
CA HIS A 110 -0.07 20.18 7.92
C HIS A 110 0.28 18.78 7.38
N PHE A 111 -0.43 18.36 6.34
CA PHE A 111 -0.19 17.06 5.72
C PHE A 111 1.23 16.93 5.16
N GLU A 112 1.78 18.04 4.64
CA GLU A 112 3.14 18.15 4.12
C GLU A 112 4.23 17.87 5.18
N ASP A 113 3.91 17.97 6.47
CA ASP A 113 4.85 17.62 7.54
C ASP A 113 5.05 16.10 7.68
N ILE A 114 4.17 15.29 7.06
CA ILE A 114 4.19 13.82 7.11
C ILE A 114 4.85 13.21 5.86
N VAL A 115 4.80 13.90 4.71
CA VAL A 115 5.30 13.44 3.40
C VAL A 115 6.81 13.55 3.30
#